data_AF-A0A378YBY2-F1
#
_entry.id   AF-A0A378YBY2-F1
#
_cell.length_a   1.000
_cell.length_b   1.000
_cell.length_c   1.000
_cell.angle_alpha   90.00
_cell.angle_beta   90.00
_cell.angle_gamma   90.00
#
_symmetry.space_group_name_H-M   'P 1'
#
loop_
_entity.id
_entity.type
_entity.pdbx_description
1 polymer ?
#
loop_
_entity_poly.entity_id
_entity_poly.type
_entity_poly.pdbx_seq_one_letter_code
_entity_poly.pdbx_strand_id
1 'polypeptide(L)' 'MSRSAPHIDDTLLAEAAAILGTSELTATVNAALADVVGRRKREQFADWVKAGGLHRAYPELDER' A
#
# COMPACT_ATOMS: atom_id res chain seq x y z
N MET A 1 -19.65 -11.53 0.85
CA MET A 1 -20.56 -10.36 0.81
C MET A 1 -20.14 -9.46 -0.35
N SER A 2 -21.14 -8.93 -1.06
CA SER A 2 -21.11 -8.10 -2.29
C SER A 2 -20.09 -8.49 -3.38
N ARG A 3 -20.51 -9.36 -4.32
CA ARG A 3 -19.81 -9.60 -5.58
C ARG A 3 -20.47 -8.77 -6.69
N SER A 4 -20.40 -7.44 -6.57
CA SER A 4 -20.58 -6.57 -7.73
C SER A 4 -19.20 -6.38 -8.33
N ALA A 5 -18.90 -7.12 -9.40
CA ALA A 5 -17.70 -6.89 -10.18
C ALA A 5 -17.72 -5.42 -10.63
N PRO A 6 -16.76 -4.58 -10.18
CA PRO A 6 -16.67 -3.23 -10.72
C PRO A 6 -16.46 -3.34 -12.23
N HIS A 7 -16.92 -2.35 -12.98
CA HIS A 7 -16.44 -2.17 -14.34
C HIS A 7 -14.96 -1.76 -14.23
N ILE A 8 -14.07 -2.73 -14.36
CA ILE A 8 -12.61 -2.54 -14.36
C ILE A 8 -12.18 -2.51 -15.83
N ASP A 9 -11.31 -1.58 -16.17
CA ASP A 9 -10.69 -1.54 -17.49
C ASP A 9 -9.77 -2.76 -17.67
N ASP A 10 -10.11 -3.62 -18.63
CA ASP A 10 -9.40 -4.87 -18.90
C ASP A 10 -7.95 -4.64 -19.35
N THR A 11 -7.66 -3.51 -20.00
CA THR A 11 -6.31 -3.15 -20.43
C THR A 11 -5.45 -2.81 -19.22
N LEU A 12 -5.95 -1.93 -18.35
CA LEU A 12 -5.27 -1.57 -17.11
C LEU A 12 -5.12 -2.78 -16.17
N LEU A 13 -6.12 -3.66 -16.14
CA LEU A 13 -6.05 -4.90 -15.37
C LEU A 13 -4.96 -5.83 -15.90
N ALA A 14 -4.86 -6.00 -17.22
CA ALA A 14 -3.84 -6.84 -17.84
C ALA A 14 -2.43 -6.29 -17.60
N GLU A 15 -2.25 -4.98 -17.70
CA GLU A 15 -0.99 -4.31 -17.37
C GLU A 15 -0.62 -4.50 -15.89
N ALA A 16 -1.57 -4.26 -14.99
CA ALA A 16 -1.37 -4.47 -13.57
C ALA A 16 -1.04 -5.94 -13.25
N ALA A 17 -1.72 -6.89 -13.90
CA ALA A 17 -1.49 -8.31 -13.74
C ALA A 17 -0.08 -8.71 -14.19
N ALA A 18 0.40 -8.16 -15.31
CA ALA A 18 1.76 -8.39 -15.80
C ALA A 18 2.81 -7.81 -14.85
N ILE A 19 2.60 -6.60 -14.34
CA ILE A 19 3.51 -5.94 -13.38
C ILE A 19 3.55 -6.70 -12.04
N LEU A 20 2.39 -7.14 -11.56
CA LEU A 20 2.24 -7.78 -10.26
C LEU A 20 2.47 -9.30 -10.30
N GLY A 21 2.58 -9.89 -11.49
CA GLY A 21 2.79 -11.33 -11.69
C GLY A 21 1.58 -12.18 -11.31
N THR A 22 0.36 -11.65 -11.47
CA THR A 22 -0.90 -12.31 -11.10
C THR A 22 -1.67 -12.76 -12.33
N SER A 23 -2.48 -13.82 -12.19
CA SER A 23 -3.30 -14.37 -13.27
C SER A 23 -4.81 -14.24 -13.03
N GLU A 24 -5.23 -14.02 -11.78
CA GLU A 24 -6.63 -13.87 -11.41
C GLU A 24 -6.98 -12.41 -11.13
N LEU A 25 -8.13 -11.95 -11.62
CA LEU A 25 -8.70 -10.62 -11.35
C LEU A 25 -8.59 -10.23 -9.87
N THR A 26 -9.08 -11.11 -8.99
CA THR A 26 -9.08 -10.88 -7.53
C THR A 26 -7.67 -10.75 -6.98
N ALA A 27 -6.73 -11.56 -7.46
CA ALA A 27 -5.32 -11.51 -7.04
C ALA A 27 -4.68 -10.18 -7.47
N THR A 28 -4.89 -9.76 -8.72
CA THR A 28 -4.40 -8.48 -9.25
C THR A 28 -4.95 -7.31 -8.46
N VAL A 29 -6.27 -7.27 -8.22
CA VAL A 29 -6.92 -6.19 -7.47
C VAL A 29 -6.43 -6.14 -6.03
N ASN A 30 -6.36 -7.27 -5.33
CA ASN A 30 -5.87 -7.31 -3.95
C ASN A 30 -4.40 -6.88 -3.85
N ALA A 31 -3.55 -7.32 -4.79
CA ALA A 31 -2.15 -6.93 -4.83
C ALA A 31 -1.98 -5.43 -5.11
N ALA A 32 -2.74 -4.87 -6.06
CA ALA A 32 -2.72 -3.45 -6.36
C ALA A 32 -3.17 -2.61 -5.15
N LEU A 33 -4.25 -3.01 -4.47
CA LEU A 33 -4.72 -2.35 -3.25
C LEU A 33 -3.68 -2.42 -2.12
N ALA A 34 -3.03 -3.58 -1.95
CA ALA A 34 -1.98 -3.74 -0.95
C ALA A 34 -0.76 -2.84 -1.22
N ASP A 35 -0.35 -2.70 -2.48
CA ASP A 35 0.76 -1.81 -2.85
C ASP A 35 0.42 -0.33 -2.54
N VAL A 36 -0.78 0.13 -2.94
CA VAL A 36 -1.23 1.51 -2.67
C VAL A 36 -1.27 1.80 -1.17
N VAL A 37 -1.87 0.90 -0.38
CA VAL A 37 -1.92 1.05 1.08
C VAL A 37 -0.51 1.04 1.68
N GLY A 38 0.36 0.15 1.20
CA GLY A 38 1.75 0.06 1.63
C GLY A 38 2.52 1.36 1.37
N ARG A 39 2.41 1.92 0.16
CA ARG A 39 3.01 3.22 -0.20
C ARG A 39 2.55 4.32 0.73
N ARG A 40 1.23 4.45 0.93
CA ARG A 40 0.65 5.50 1.79
C ARG A 40 1.09 5.36 3.25
N LYS A 41 1.18 4.14 3.78
CA LYS A 41 1.69 3.88 5.14
C LYS A 41 3.16 4.26 5.29
N ARG A 42 4.00 3.96 4.29
CA ARG A 42 5.42 4.35 4.30
C ARG A 42 5.59 5.87 4.31
N GLU A 43 4.80 6.59 3.52
CA GLU A 43 4.78 8.06 3.53
C GLU A 43 4.35 8.62 4.89
N GLN A 44 3.23 8.14 5.43
CA GLN A 44 2.73 8.58 6.73
C GLN A 44 3.75 8.32 7.85
N PHE A 45 4.43 7.17 7.80
CA PHE A 45 5.49 6.87 8.75
C PHE A 45 6.68 7.82 8.58
N ALA A 46 7.13 8.09 7.36
CA ALA A 46 8.22 9.03 7.11
C ALA A 46 7.89 10.45 7.57
N ASP A 47 6.65 10.90 7.36
CA ASP A 47 6.17 12.21 7.83
C ASP A 47 6.08 12.25 9.36
N TRP A 48 5.60 11.19 9.98
CA TRP A 48 5.59 11.05 11.44
C TRP A 48 7.00 11.08 12.02
N VAL A 49 7.96 10.40 11.40
CA VAL A 49 9.38 10.43 11.79
C VAL A 49 9.93 11.86 11.70
N LYS A 50 9.72 12.56 10.57
CA LYS A 50 10.15 13.95 10.38
C LYS A 50 9.55 14.91 11.42
N ALA A 51 8.31 14.65 11.85
CA ALA A 51 7.64 15.43 12.88
C ALA A 51 8.12 15.11 14.31
N GLY A 52 9.27 14.45 14.48
CA GLY A 52 9.82 14.06 15.77
C GLY A 52 9.03 12.95 16.46
N GLY A 53 8.32 12.11 15.68
CA GLY A 53 7.54 11.00 16.20
C GLY A 53 8.39 9.97 16.93
N LEU A 54 9.57 9.62 16.39
CA LEU A 54 10.51 8.68 17.01
C LEU A 54 10.95 9.15 18.40
N HIS A 55 11.44 10.38 18.50
CA HIS A 55 11.85 11.04 19.74
C HIS A 55 10.73 11.05 20.79
N ARG A 56 9.49 11.34 20.37
CA ARG A 56 8.33 11.36 21.28
C ARG A 56 7.87 9.98 21.73
N ALA A 57 7.99 8.97 20.87
CA ALA A 57 7.57 7.61 21.18
C ALA A 57 8.62 6.82 21.98
N TYR A 58 9.89 7.15 21.80
CA TYR A 58 11.04 6.47 22.39
C TYR A 58 12.07 7.51 22.87
N PRO A 59 11.79 8.22 23.97
CA PRO A 59 12.68 9.28 24.48
C PRO A 59 14.07 8.77 24.90
N GLU A 60 14.20 7.47 25.18
CA GLU A 60 15.48 6.83 25.50
C GLU A 60 16.46 6.75 24.31
N LEU A 61 15.99 6.98 23.08
CA LEU A 61 16.85 7.00 21.89
C LEU A 61 17.67 8.28 21.76
N ASP A 62 17.38 9.29 22.58
CA ASP A 62 18.03 10.61 22.49
C ASP A 62 19.24 10.77 23.40
N GLU A 63 19.40 9.86 24.37
CA GLU A 63 20.48 9.87 25.36
C GLU A 63 21.71 9.03 24.94
N ARG A 64 21.73 8.50 23.71
CA ARG A 64 22.82 7.69 23.15
C ARG A 64 23.58 8.39 22.05
#